data_AF-A0A6A5VG28-F1
#
_entry.id   AF-A0A6A5VG28-F1
#
_cell.length_a   1.000
_cell.length_b   1.000
_cell.length_c   1.000
_cell.angle_alpha   90.00
_cell.angle_beta   90.00
_cell.angle_gamma   90.00
#
_symmetry.space_group_name_H-M   'P 1'
#
loop_
_entity.id
_entity.type
_entity.pdbx_description
1 polymer ?
#
loop_
_entity_poly.entity_id
_entity_poly.type
_entity_poly.pdbx_seq_one_letter_code
_entity_poly.pdbx_strand_id
1 'polypeptide(L)'
;MAWDDDLCVDYYCDFEGWTKELFYKVDCDTLKSLKMVLRHRGVYTGNNRARLANSLYNLSTLENTPEWDPVEFKAIIFDQRSRAYKRQQNAKQTPLIAKQQQLQQDSLLASTYAPQSQQLEHSQQDGQQRE
;
A
#
# COMPACT_ATOMS: atom_id res chain seq x y z
N MET A 1 -7.71 0.33 -18.49
CA MET A 1 -6.45 1.09 -18.65
C MET A 1 -6.13 1.80 -17.35
N ALA A 2 -4.89 1.75 -16.87
CA ALA A 2 -4.43 2.57 -15.76
C ALA A 2 -3.92 3.90 -16.33
N TRP A 3 -4.45 5.03 -15.86
CA TRP A 3 -4.10 6.36 -16.38
C TRP A 3 -2.64 6.76 -16.13
N ASP A 4 -1.96 6.05 -15.23
CA ASP A 4 -0.60 6.37 -14.80
C ASP A 4 0.48 5.98 -15.82
N ASP A 5 0.22 4.98 -16.67
CA ASP A 5 1.17 4.55 -17.72
C ASP A 5 1.31 5.62 -18.79
N ASP A 6 0.17 6.06 -19.33
CA ASP A 6 0.11 7.09 -20.35
C ASP A 6 0.61 8.43 -19.79
N LEU A 7 0.29 8.76 -18.53
CA LEU A 7 0.72 10.03 -17.91
C LEU A 7 2.24 10.21 -17.84
N CYS A 8 2.98 9.15 -17.55
CA CYS A 8 4.44 9.26 -17.48
C CYS A 8 5.03 9.47 -18.88
N VAL A 9 4.50 8.75 -19.88
CA VAL A 9 4.88 8.90 -21.29
C VAL A 9 4.55 10.30 -21.81
N ASP A 10 3.33 10.77 -21.58
CA ASP A 10 2.87 12.10 -21.95
C ASP A 10 3.78 13.18 -21.33
N TYR A 11 4.13 13.03 -20.05
CA TYR A 11 5.06 13.93 -19.37
C TYR A 11 6.45 13.94 -20.02
N TYR A 12 6.99 12.78 -20.41
CA TYR A 12 8.27 12.75 -21.11
C TYR A 12 8.20 13.47 -22.46
N CYS A 13 7.13 13.26 -23.23
CA CYS A 13 6.93 13.92 -24.51
C CYS A 13 6.75 15.44 -24.36
N ASP A 14 5.94 15.89 -23.39
CA ASP A 14 5.66 17.32 -23.16
C ASP A 14 6.91 18.10 -22.74
N PHE A 15 7.81 17.46 -22.00
CA PHE A 15 9.04 18.06 -21.47
C PHE A 15 10.31 17.55 -22.16
N GLU A 16 10.18 16.91 -23.33
CA GLU A 16 11.33 16.47 -24.11
C GLU A 16 12.18 17.68 -24.51
N GLY A 17 13.50 17.59 -24.29
CA GLY A 17 14.42 18.68 -24.58
C GLY A 17 14.37 19.87 -23.61
N TRP A 18 13.54 19.83 -22.56
CA TRP A 18 13.54 20.88 -21.55
C TRP A 18 14.81 20.83 -20.70
N THR A 19 15.53 21.95 -20.62
CA THR A 19 16.65 22.10 -19.69
C THR A 19 16.17 22.50 -18.30
N LYS A 20 17.02 22.28 -17.31
CA LYS A 20 16.77 22.66 -15.92
C LYS A 20 16.47 24.15 -15.75
N GLU A 21 17.10 25.00 -16.55
CA GLU A 21 16.92 26.45 -16.57
C GLU A 21 15.51 26.84 -17.05
N LEU A 22 14.91 26.07 -17.95
CA LEU A 22 13.52 26.29 -18.38
C LEU A 22 12.56 26.02 -17.24
N PHE A 23 12.76 24.95 -16.47
CA PHE A 23 11.99 24.72 -15.25
C PHE A 23 12.15 25.84 -14.22
N TYR A 24 13.34 26.43 -14.08
CA TYR A 24 13.55 27.56 -13.16
C TYR A 24 12.84 28.86 -13.58
N LYS A 25 12.48 29.01 -14.85
CA LYS A 25 11.71 30.16 -15.34
C LYS A 25 10.21 30.03 -15.08
N VAL A 26 9.73 28.81 -14.82
CA VAL A 26 8.32 28.57 -14.49
C VAL A 26 8.06 28.98 -13.04
N ASP A 27 6.88 29.56 -12.83
CA ASP A 27 6.43 29.94 -11.50
C ASP A 27 6.39 28.73 -10.53
N CYS A 28 6.76 29.00 -9.27
CA CYS A 28 6.90 27.97 -8.24
C CYS A 28 5.57 27.26 -7.96
N ASP A 29 4.45 27.98 -7.94
CA ASP A 29 3.12 27.40 -7.67
C ASP A 29 2.63 26.55 -8.85
N THR A 30 3.02 26.92 -10.07
CA THR A 30 2.75 26.10 -11.26
C THR A 30 3.50 24.77 -11.19
N LEU A 31 4.81 24.79 -10.89
CA LEU A 31 5.60 23.58 -10.71
C LEU A 31 5.09 22.72 -9.55
N LYS A 32 4.63 23.36 -8.47
CA LYS A 32 4.05 22.68 -7.31
C LYS A 32 2.77 21.95 -7.69
N SER A 33 1.90 22.60 -8.45
CA SER A 33 0.65 22.02 -8.94
C SER A 33 0.92 20.82 -9.85
N LEU A 34 1.85 20.95 -10.80
CA LEU A 34 2.28 19.86 -11.66
C LEU A 34 2.82 18.67 -10.85
N LYS A 35 3.73 18.92 -9.90
CA LYS A 35 4.28 17.88 -9.01
C LYS A 35 3.17 17.19 -8.20
N MET A 36 2.19 17.94 -7.71
CA MET A 36 1.05 17.38 -6.97
C MET A 36 0.17 16.48 -7.83
N VAL A 37 -0.14 16.88 -9.06
CA VAL A 37 -0.97 16.07 -9.99
C VAL A 37 -0.26 14.77 -10.34
N LEU A 38 1.04 14.83 -10.68
CA LEU A 38 1.85 13.65 -10.98
C LEU A 38 1.84 12.67 -9.79
N ARG A 39 2.11 13.16 -8.59
CA ARG A 39 2.12 12.35 -7.36
C ARG A 39 0.75 11.78 -7.02
N HIS A 40 -0.32 12.57 -7.13
CA HIS A 40 -1.68 12.09 -6.87
C HIS A 40 -2.08 10.95 -7.83
N ARG A 41 -1.59 11.00 -9.06
CA ARG A 41 -1.78 9.94 -10.06
C ARG A 41 -0.76 8.80 -9.97
N GLY A 42 0.11 8.80 -8.96
CA GLY A 42 1.01 7.67 -8.68
C GLY A 42 2.39 7.74 -9.35
N VAL A 43 2.72 8.82 -10.05
CA VAL A 43 4.07 9.06 -10.60
C VAL A 43 4.96 9.67 -9.52
N TYR A 44 6.06 9.00 -9.19
CA TYR A 44 6.99 9.49 -8.20
C TYR A 44 7.95 10.51 -8.79
N THR A 45 8.01 11.69 -8.18
CA THR A 45 8.80 12.83 -8.66
C THR A 45 10.08 13.06 -7.82
N GLY A 46 10.53 12.05 -7.06
CA GLY A 46 11.60 12.21 -6.06
C GLY A 46 11.17 12.99 -4.82
N ASN A 47 12.06 13.08 -3.81
CA ASN A 47 11.79 13.60 -2.46
C ASN A 47 10.95 14.90 -2.42
N ASN A 48 10.02 14.97 -1.47
CA ASN A 48 9.21 16.17 -1.23
C ASN A 48 10.03 17.44 -0.94
N ARG A 49 11.17 17.30 -0.24
CA ARG A 49 12.06 18.42 0.11
C ARG A 49 12.95 18.89 -1.04
N ALA A 50 13.03 18.11 -2.12
CA ALA A 50 13.83 18.51 -3.27
C ALA A 50 13.20 19.72 -3.97
N ARG A 51 14.05 20.62 -4.48
CA ARG A 51 13.60 21.79 -5.26
C ARG A 51 12.72 21.32 -6.41
N LEU A 52 11.55 21.95 -6.60
CA LEU A 52 10.54 21.53 -7.57
C LEU A 52 11.09 21.38 -8.99
N ALA A 53 11.83 22.39 -9.46
CA ALA A 53 12.49 22.36 -10.78
C ALA A 53 13.45 21.18 -10.92
N ASN A 54 14.23 20.84 -9.88
CA ASN A 54 15.13 19.70 -9.91
C ASN A 54 14.36 18.38 -9.94
N SER A 55 13.30 18.24 -9.13
CA SER A 55 12.44 17.05 -9.11
C SER A 55 11.85 16.76 -10.48
N LEU A 56 11.30 17.79 -11.13
CA LEU A 56 10.60 17.67 -12.40
C LEU A 56 11.57 17.47 -13.58
N TYR A 57 12.71 18.16 -13.57
CA TYR A 57 13.78 17.91 -14.53
C TYR A 57 14.36 16.50 -14.39
N ASN A 58 14.69 16.07 -13.17
CA ASN A 58 15.24 14.72 -12.97
C ASN A 58 14.24 13.66 -13.43
N LEU A 59 12.94 13.87 -13.20
CA LEU A 59 11.90 12.98 -13.69
C LEU A 59 11.88 12.91 -15.23
N SER A 60 12.04 14.03 -15.95
CA SER A 60 12.06 14.00 -17.43
C SER A 60 13.34 13.42 -18.02
N THR A 61 14.41 13.33 -17.23
CA THR A 61 15.71 12.76 -17.68
C THR A 61 15.94 11.30 -17.28
N LEU A 62 15.16 10.75 -16.34
CA LEU A 62 15.35 9.37 -15.90
C LEU A 62 14.65 8.42 -16.88
N GLU A 63 15.35 7.38 -17.31
CA GLU A 63 14.74 6.33 -18.15
C GLU A 63 13.72 5.49 -17.37
N ASN A 64 13.81 5.47 -16.04
CA ASN A 64 12.91 4.72 -15.16
C ASN A 64 12.32 5.60 -14.05
N THR A 65 11.02 5.49 -13.81
CA THR A 65 10.38 6.16 -12.68
C THR A 65 10.95 5.62 -11.36
N PRO A 66 11.49 6.48 -10.48
CA PRO A 66 12.05 6.02 -9.22
C PRO A 66 10.99 5.35 -8.34
N GLU A 67 11.41 4.40 -7.51
CA GLU A 67 10.51 3.75 -6.55
C GLU A 67 10.12 4.72 -5.43
N TRP A 68 8.87 4.61 -4.98
CA TRP A 68 8.35 5.40 -3.88
C TRP A 68 9.03 5.03 -2.56
N ASP A 69 9.38 6.02 -1.75
CA ASP A 69 9.70 5.76 -0.35
C ASP A 69 8.47 5.14 0.37
N PRO A 70 8.61 4.04 1.13
CA PRO A 70 7.47 3.35 1.75
C PRO A 70 6.66 4.21 2.72
N VAL A 71 7.29 5.18 3.38
CA VAL A 71 6.62 6.11 4.31
C VAL A 71 5.83 7.13 3.51
N GLU A 72 6.44 7.76 2.49
CA GLU A 72 5.73 8.68 1.58
C GLU A 72 4.57 7.96 0.87
N PHE A 73 4.79 6.73 0.40
CA PHE A 73 3.79 5.96 -0.33
C PHE A 73 2.54 5.67 0.51
N LYS A 74 2.71 5.41 1.81
CA LYS A 74 1.58 5.18 2.72
C LYS A 74 0.84 6.47 3.07
N ALA A 75 1.54 7.60 3.12
CA ALA A 75 0.97 8.88 3.51
C ALA A 75 0.17 9.55 2.38
N ILE A 76 0.46 9.26 1.11
CA ILE A 76 -0.21 9.88 -0.01
C ILE A 76 -1.61 9.30 -0.25
N ILE A 77 -2.54 10.20 -0.51
CA ILE A 77 -3.88 9.90 -1.02
C ILE A 77 -3.78 9.91 -2.55
N PHE A 78 -3.68 8.71 -3.13
CA PHE A 78 -3.66 8.52 -4.57
C PHE A 78 -5.08 8.57 -5.16
N ASP A 79 -5.18 8.92 -6.44
CA ASP A 79 -6.40 8.77 -7.22
C ASP A 79 -6.83 7.29 -7.22
N GLN A 80 -8.11 7.01 -6.99
CA GLN A 80 -8.64 5.64 -6.89
C GLN A 80 -8.43 4.81 -8.16
N ARG A 81 -8.28 5.46 -9.32
CA ARG A 81 -8.05 4.83 -10.61
C ARG A 81 -6.59 4.46 -10.83
N SER A 82 -5.67 5.00 -10.03
CA SER A 82 -4.23 4.76 -10.16
C SER A 82 -3.83 3.35 -9.71
N ARG A 83 -2.75 2.83 -10.31
CA ARG A 83 -2.08 1.60 -9.86
C ARG A 83 -1.43 1.80 -8.50
N ALA A 84 -0.95 3.02 -8.20
CA ALA A 84 -0.43 3.34 -6.88
C ALA A 84 -1.49 3.12 -5.79
N TYR A 85 -2.72 3.59 -6.02
CA TYR A 85 -3.84 3.32 -5.12
C TYR A 85 -4.13 1.83 -4.97
N LYS A 86 -4.23 1.08 -6.08
CA LYS A 86 -4.45 -0.37 -6.05
C LYS A 86 -3.36 -1.12 -5.26
N ARG A 87 -2.08 -0.77 -5.49
CA ARG A 87 -0.95 -1.30 -4.72
C ARG A 87 -1.06 -0.98 -3.23
N GLN A 88 -1.46 0.25 -2.89
CA GLN A 88 -1.63 0.67 -1.49
C GLN A 88 -2.78 -0.08 -0.80
N GLN A 89 -3.89 -0.35 -1.49
CA GLN A 89 -5.01 -1.13 -0.95
C GLN A 89 -4.64 -2.61 -0.77
N ASN A 90 -3.99 -3.21 -1.76
CA ASN A 90 -3.55 -4.60 -1.67
C ASN A 90 -2.58 -4.78 -0.49
N ALA A 91 -1.61 -3.86 -0.31
CA ALA A 91 -0.67 -3.90 0.80
C ALA A 91 -1.35 -3.79 2.19
N LYS A 92 -2.50 -3.11 2.29
CA LYS A 92 -3.31 -3.04 3.52
C LYS A 92 -4.09 -4.33 3.77
N GLN A 93 -4.53 -5.02 2.72
CA GLN A 93 -5.33 -6.23 2.80
C GLN A 93 -4.49 -7.49 3.10
N THR A 94 -3.26 -7.58 2.60
CA THR A 94 -2.37 -8.73 2.83
C THR A 94 -2.20 -9.13 4.32
N PRO A 95 -1.90 -8.21 5.25
CA PRO A 95 -1.77 -8.59 6.67
C PRO A 95 -3.11 -8.99 7.32
N LEU A 96 -4.25 -8.49 6.83
CA LEU A 96 -5.56 -8.88 7.33
C LEU A 96 -5.93 -10.31 6.91
N ILE A 97 -5.64 -10.66 5.66
CA ILE A 97 -5.85 -12.01 5.13
C ILE A 97 -4.90 -13.00 5.82
N ALA A 98 -3.63 -12.64 6.00
CA ALA A 98 -2.66 -13.47 6.72
C ALA A 98 -3.10 -13.72 8.18
N LYS A 99 -3.58 -12.68 8.88
CA LYS A 99 -4.07 -12.81 10.25
C LYS A 99 -5.32 -13.70 10.35
N GLN A 100 -6.22 -13.62 9.37
CA GLN A 100 -7.41 -14.46 9.34
C GLN A 100 -7.08 -15.94 9.05
N GLN A 101 -6.13 -16.21 8.15
CA GLN A 101 -5.64 -17.57 7.90
C GLN A 101 -4.91 -18.15 9.12
N GLN A 102 -4.13 -17.34 9.83
CA GLN A 102 -3.46 -17.77 11.05
C GLN A 102 -4.46 -18.12 12.17
N LEU A 103 -5.51 -17.30 12.37
CA LEU A 103 -6.58 -17.60 13.33
C LEU A 103 -7.35 -18.88 12.98
N GLN A 104 -7.54 -19.16 11.69
CA GLN A 104 -8.17 -20.41 11.23
C GLN A 104 -7.26 -21.62 11.46
N GLN A 105 -5.95 -21.50 11.23
CA GLN A 105 -4.97 -22.56 11.54
C GLN A 105 -4.88 -22.83 13.05
N ASP A 106 -4.81 -21.78 13.88
CA ASP A 106 -4.77 -21.93 15.34
C ASP A 106 -6.07 -22.59 15.88
N SER A 107 -7.22 -22.28 15.30
CA SER A 107 -8.50 -22.92 15.66
C SER A 107 -8.56 -24.39 15.27
N LEU A 108 -8.00 -24.77 14.11
CA LEU A 108 -7.92 -26.17 13.65
C LEU A 108 -6.94 -26.98 14.53
N LEU A 109 -5.81 -26.39 14.92
CA LEU A 109 -4.87 -27.02 15.85
C LEU A 109 -5.49 -27.15 17.24
N ALA A 110 -6.16 -26.11 17.77
CA ALA A 110 -6.85 -26.17 19.05
C ALA A 110 -7.95 -27.26 19.10
N SER A 111 -8.65 -27.49 17.99
CA SER A 111 -9.66 -28.56 17.88
C SER A 111 -9.03 -29.97 17.82
N THR A 112 -7.77 -30.07 17.40
CA THR A 112 -7.03 -31.34 17.31
C THR A 112 -6.38 -31.74 18.63
N TYR A 113 -6.06 -30.77 19.49
CA TYR A 113 -5.42 -30.99 20.80
C TYR A 113 -6.36 -30.81 22.01
N ALA A 114 -7.65 -30.57 21.80
CA ALA A 114 -8.62 -30.51 22.90
C ALA A 114 -8.70 -31.89 23.60
N PRO A 115 -8.27 -32.03 24.87
CA PRO A 115 -8.44 -33.28 25.59
C PRO A 115 -9.94 -33.51 25.79
N GLN A 116 -10.41 -34.73 25.52
CA GLN A 116 -11.72 -35.24 25.95
C GLN A 116 -11.76 -35.30 27.49
N SER A 117 -11.81 -34.16 28.16
CA SER A 117 -12.03 -34.08 29.59
C SER A 117 -13.53 -33.88 29.82
N GLN A 118 -14.32 -34.94 29.65
CA GLN A 118 -15.70 -35.04 30.15
C GLN A 118 -16.27 -36.44 29.87
N GLN A 119 -15.78 -37.46 30.57
CA GLN A 119 -16.53 -38.70 30.76
C GLN A 119 -15.98 -39.48 31.96
N LEU A 120 -16.09 -38.92 33.16
CA LEU A 120 -15.91 -39.64 34.43
C LEU A 120 -16.63 -38.89 35.56
N GLU A 121 -17.91 -38.60 35.35
CA GLU A 121 -18.85 -38.29 36.43
C GLU A 121 -20.15 -39.02 36.09
N HIS A 122 -20.36 -40.16 36.73
CA HIS A 122 -21.64 -40.74 37.16
C HIS A 122 -21.43 -42.22 37.44
N SER A 123 -21.06 -42.55 38.67
CA SER A 123 -21.55 -43.77 39.34
C SER A 123 -21.26 -43.67 40.83
N GLN A 124 -22.30 -43.97 41.61
CA GLN A 124 -22.31 -44.23 43.05
C GLN A 124 -22.50 -43.03 43.98
N GLN A 125 -23.71 -42.46 43.89
CA GLN A 125 -24.58 -42.37 45.06
C GLN A 125 -25.96 -42.88 44.67
N ASP A 126 -26.40 -43.99 45.27
CA ASP A 126 -27.59 -44.07 46.15
C ASP A 126 -28.03 -45.54 46.30
N GLY A 127 -28.56 -45.90 47.47
CA GLY A 127 -29.09 -47.25 47.70
C GLY A 127 -28.92 -47.79 49.12
N GLN A 128 -29.34 -47.02 50.11
CA GLN A 128 -29.53 -47.48 51.48
C GLN A 128 -30.76 -48.41 51.59
N GLN A 129 -30.66 -49.42 52.46
CA GLN A 129 -31.72 -50.07 53.27
C GLN A 129 -32.15 -51.53 52.99
N ARG A 130 -32.13 -52.28 54.11
CA ARG A 130 -32.97 -53.43 54.57
C ARG A 130 -32.73 -54.78 53.88
N GLU A 131 -32.71 -55.93 54.55
CA GLU A 131 -33.25 -56.38 55.86
C GLU A 131 -32.24 -57.22 56.66
#